data_AF-A0A3B9ZB35-F1
#
_entry.id   AF-A0A3B9ZB35-F1
#
_cell.length_a   1.000
_cell.length_b   1.000
_cell.length_c   1.000
_cell.angle_alpha   90.00
_cell.angle_beta   90.00
_cell.angle_gamma   90.00
#
_symmetry.space_group_name_H-M   'P 1'
#
loop_
_entity.id
_entity.type
_entity.pdbx_description
1 polymer ?
#
loop_
_entity_poly.entity_id
_entity_poly.type
_entity_poly.pdbx_seq_one_letter_code
_entity_poly.pdbx_strand_id
1 'polypeptide(L)'
;MVRAMRKHLRVVEGLMSTNQWDKITYSEVPSRAMMIYRNAFKKHDADRFNQFAQKAVTGEVKINSNTLYPYDILEKYKGRGYGNYYSGSNLNQTEENILQAQWDALPNYVEEGTNAIVIADTSGSMYGRPMDTAVSLAIYFAQRNVGAYSGLWMNFSSRPSYQTIKGKTLKQILSNIDYDNWSGSTNCAAAFELILNTAIKNHVPVNEMPKSLIIISDMEFDWCGGQNWSFYEEMRARFAQYGYEIPTVVFWQAESRHDVFHADKDRKGVILVSGQSAGTFKNLIGAIGKSPIDFMMEIVNSKRYEPIKVE
;
A
#
# COMPACT_ATOMS: atom_id res chain seq x y z
N MET A 1 -22.89 30.94 -7.88
CA MET A 1 -21.49 30.73 -8.32
C MET A 1 -21.14 29.25 -8.51
N VAL A 2 -21.24 28.40 -7.47
CA VAL A 2 -20.87 26.97 -7.54
C VAL A 2 -21.61 26.17 -8.62
N ARG A 3 -22.93 26.37 -8.80
CA ARG A 3 -23.73 25.68 -9.83
C ARG A 3 -23.32 26.04 -11.26
N ALA A 4 -22.95 27.30 -11.50
CA ALA A 4 -22.46 27.75 -12.81
C ALA A 4 -21.07 27.17 -13.12
N MET A 5 -20.18 27.13 -12.13
CA MET A 5 -18.87 26.48 -12.25
C MET A 5 -18.99 24.97 -12.49
N ARG A 6 -19.87 24.26 -11.76
CA ARG A 6 -20.11 22.82 -11.98
C ARG A 6 -20.68 22.52 -13.37
N LYS A 7 -21.52 23.41 -13.91
CA LYS A 7 -22.05 23.29 -15.28
C LYS A 7 -20.95 23.52 -16.33
N HIS A 8 -19.99 24.41 -16.04
CA HIS A 8 -18.82 24.65 -16.89
C HIS A 8 -17.81 23.50 -16.84
N LEU A 9 -17.64 22.88 -15.66
CA LEU A 9 -16.73 21.76 -15.40
C LEU A 9 -17.29 20.39 -15.83
N ARG A 10 -18.51 20.31 -16.39
CA ARG A 10 -19.19 19.06 -16.81
C ARG A 10 -19.07 17.93 -15.77
N VAL A 11 -19.34 18.28 -14.51
CA VAL A 11 -19.25 17.35 -13.37
C VAL A 11 -20.22 16.17 -13.59
N VAL A 12 -19.72 14.93 -13.46
CA VAL A 12 -20.45 13.71 -13.83
C VAL A 12 -21.78 13.58 -13.08
N GLU A 13 -21.81 13.96 -11.81
CA GLU A 13 -23.00 13.97 -10.96
C GLU A 13 -24.11 14.87 -11.52
N GLY A 14 -23.74 15.96 -12.20
CA GLY A 14 -24.70 16.84 -12.88
C GLY A 14 -25.40 16.12 -14.03
N LEU A 15 -24.63 15.40 -14.86
CA LEU A 15 -25.17 14.60 -15.97
C LEU A 15 -26.03 13.45 -15.45
N MET A 16 -25.56 12.73 -14.42
CA MET A 16 -26.31 11.65 -13.77
C MET A 16 -27.65 12.13 -13.19
N SER A 17 -27.66 13.27 -12.49
CA SER A 17 -28.87 13.82 -11.86
C SER A 17 -29.94 14.26 -12.86
N THR A 18 -29.55 14.54 -14.11
CA THR A 18 -30.44 14.94 -15.20
C THR A 18 -30.71 13.80 -16.19
N ASN A 19 -30.31 12.57 -15.82
CA ASN A 19 -30.47 11.35 -16.61
C ASN A 19 -29.79 11.41 -18.01
N GLN A 20 -28.74 12.23 -18.16
CA GLN A 20 -28.00 12.42 -19.41
C GLN A 20 -26.76 11.50 -19.46
N TRP A 21 -26.98 10.20 -19.34
CA TRP A 21 -25.90 9.18 -19.29
C TRP A 21 -25.14 9.09 -20.62
N ASP A 22 -25.84 9.28 -21.73
CA ASP A 22 -25.30 9.35 -23.09
C ASP A 22 -24.18 10.39 -23.27
N LYS A 23 -24.19 11.45 -22.45
CA LYS A 23 -23.20 12.53 -22.50
C LYS A 23 -21.98 12.32 -21.60
N ILE A 24 -21.93 11.23 -20.84
CA ILE A 24 -20.80 10.92 -19.97
C ILE A 24 -19.64 10.39 -20.81
N THR A 25 -18.49 11.05 -20.71
CA THR A 25 -17.23 10.58 -21.31
C THR A 25 -16.43 9.83 -20.24
N TYR A 26 -16.47 8.49 -20.25
CA TYR A 26 -15.89 7.69 -19.16
C TYR A 26 -14.37 7.89 -18.92
N SER A 27 -13.60 8.19 -19.96
CA SER A 27 -12.16 8.50 -19.84
C SER A 27 -11.87 9.82 -19.11
N GLU A 28 -12.85 10.73 -19.06
CA GLU A 28 -12.76 12.01 -18.35
C GLU A 28 -13.29 11.93 -16.91
N VAL A 29 -13.97 10.83 -16.55
CA VAL A 29 -14.52 10.65 -15.21
C VAL A 29 -13.38 10.56 -14.20
N PRO A 30 -13.39 11.38 -13.13
CA PRO A 30 -12.39 11.31 -12.07
C PRO A 30 -12.38 9.93 -11.40
N SER A 31 -11.21 9.48 -10.96
CA SER A 31 -11.01 8.11 -10.44
C SER A 31 -11.93 7.76 -9.27
N ARG A 32 -12.12 8.69 -8.33
CA ARG A 32 -13.01 8.52 -7.17
C ARG A 32 -14.49 8.48 -7.58
N ALA A 33 -14.88 9.29 -8.55
CA ALA A 33 -16.25 9.26 -9.09
C ALA A 33 -16.50 7.93 -9.82
N MET A 34 -15.51 7.44 -10.59
CA MET A 34 -15.55 6.13 -11.24
C MET A 34 -15.82 5.02 -10.22
N MET A 35 -15.09 5.03 -9.10
CA MET A 35 -15.28 4.04 -8.04
C MET A 35 -16.67 4.13 -7.38
N ILE A 36 -17.13 5.33 -7.02
CA ILE A 36 -18.39 5.52 -6.29
C ILE A 36 -19.59 5.17 -7.18
N TYR A 37 -19.57 5.60 -8.44
CA TYR A 37 -20.74 5.56 -9.32
C TYR A 37 -20.76 4.39 -10.31
N ARG A 38 -19.77 3.47 -10.28
CA ARG A 38 -19.71 2.30 -11.19
C ARG A 38 -21.01 1.51 -11.30
N ASN A 39 -21.72 1.32 -10.19
CA ASN A 39 -22.99 0.60 -10.17
C ASN A 39 -24.10 1.38 -10.89
N ALA A 40 -24.08 2.71 -10.77
CA ALA A 40 -25.02 3.58 -11.48
C ALA A 40 -24.73 3.63 -12.98
N PHE A 41 -23.44 3.70 -13.38
CA PHE A 41 -23.05 3.62 -14.78
C PHE A 41 -23.50 2.31 -15.40
N LYS A 42 -23.23 1.19 -14.75
CA LYS A 42 -23.70 -0.11 -15.21
C LYS A 42 -25.23 -0.19 -15.32
N LYS A 43 -25.96 0.35 -14.34
CA LYS A 43 -27.42 0.29 -14.31
C LYS A 43 -28.07 1.09 -15.46
N HIS A 44 -27.48 2.23 -15.83
CA HIS A 44 -28.11 3.18 -16.73
C HIS A 44 -27.49 3.25 -18.13
N ASP A 45 -26.25 2.77 -18.31
CA ASP A 45 -25.52 2.82 -19.57
C ASP A 45 -24.58 1.60 -19.69
N ALA A 46 -25.16 0.41 -19.55
CA ALA A 46 -24.45 -0.86 -19.45
C ALA A 46 -23.51 -1.10 -20.63
N ASP A 47 -23.97 -0.90 -21.86
CA ASP A 47 -23.23 -1.26 -23.07
C ASP A 47 -21.97 -0.39 -23.24
N ARG A 48 -22.10 0.94 -23.15
CA ARG A 48 -20.95 1.85 -23.26
C ARG A 48 -19.98 1.67 -22.10
N PHE A 49 -20.51 1.44 -20.89
CA PHE A 49 -19.67 1.22 -19.72
C PHE A 49 -18.89 -0.10 -19.78
N ASN A 50 -19.52 -1.19 -20.24
CA ASN A 50 -18.87 -2.48 -20.44
C ASN A 50 -17.77 -2.38 -21.50
N GLN A 51 -18.07 -1.73 -22.63
CA GLN A 51 -17.07 -1.50 -23.69
C GLN A 51 -15.89 -0.67 -23.18
N PHE A 52 -16.17 0.39 -22.41
CA PHE A 52 -15.11 1.19 -21.78
C PHE A 52 -14.26 0.36 -20.82
N ALA A 53 -14.86 -0.45 -19.96
CA ALA A 53 -14.15 -1.30 -19.01
C ALA A 53 -13.22 -2.31 -19.71
N GLN A 54 -13.70 -2.92 -20.80
CA GLN A 54 -12.88 -3.83 -21.61
C GLN A 54 -11.69 -3.11 -22.24
N LYS A 55 -11.92 -1.95 -22.85
CA LYS A 55 -10.85 -1.14 -23.45
C LYS A 55 -9.86 -0.62 -22.39
N ALA A 56 -10.32 -0.35 -21.17
CA ALA A 56 -9.48 0.15 -20.10
C ALA A 56 -8.53 -0.95 -19.60
N VAL A 57 -9.02 -2.18 -19.43
CA VAL A 57 -8.17 -3.30 -18.97
C VAL A 57 -7.20 -3.79 -20.07
N THR A 58 -7.52 -3.61 -21.35
CA THR A 58 -6.58 -3.86 -22.46
C THR A 58 -5.60 -2.71 -22.70
N GLY A 59 -5.76 -1.57 -22.01
CA GLY A 59 -4.92 -0.38 -22.17
C GLY A 59 -5.22 0.48 -23.41
N GLU A 60 -6.31 0.19 -24.15
CA GLU A 60 -6.73 0.95 -25.32
C GLU A 60 -7.27 2.35 -24.97
N VAL A 61 -7.79 2.53 -23.75
CA VAL A 61 -8.25 3.82 -23.25
C VAL A 61 -7.66 4.11 -21.88
N LYS A 62 -7.39 5.40 -21.63
CA LYS A 62 -6.94 5.87 -20.33
C LYS A 62 -8.08 5.79 -19.31
N ILE A 63 -7.75 5.27 -18.13
CA ILE A 63 -8.56 5.39 -16.92
C ILE A 63 -7.84 6.24 -15.89
N ASN A 64 -8.56 7.11 -15.19
CA ASN A 64 -7.97 7.94 -14.15
C ASN A 64 -7.84 7.13 -12.85
N SER A 65 -6.68 7.22 -12.21
CA SER A 65 -6.31 6.52 -10.96
C SER A 65 -5.51 7.41 -9.99
N ASN A 66 -5.03 8.59 -10.43
CA ASN A 66 -4.05 9.41 -9.69
C ASN A 66 -4.45 9.85 -8.28
N THR A 67 -5.75 9.87 -7.96
CA THR A 67 -6.24 10.21 -6.62
C THR A 67 -6.68 8.99 -5.81
N LEU A 68 -6.43 7.79 -6.31
CA LEU A 68 -6.70 6.53 -5.62
C LEU A 68 -5.42 5.99 -5.03
N TYR A 69 -5.56 5.34 -3.88
CA TYR A 69 -4.50 4.56 -3.27
C TYR A 69 -4.77 3.07 -3.44
N PRO A 70 -3.74 2.20 -3.31
CA PRO A 70 -3.91 0.76 -3.42
C PRO A 70 -5.07 0.20 -2.58
N TYR A 71 -5.23 0.71 -1.36
CA TYR A 71 -6.28 0.31 -0.43
C TYR A 71 -7.70 0.73 -0.84
N ASP A 72 -7.85 1.78 -1.67
CA ASP A 72 -9.15 2.21 -2.17
C ASP A 72 -9.73 1.16 -3.12
N ILE A 73 -8.84 0.51 -3.89
CA ILE A 73 -9.18 -0.52 -4.85
C ILE A 73 -9.43 -1.86 -4.14
N LEU A 74 -8.51 -2.30 -3.26
CA LEU A 74 -8.64 -3.57 -2.55
C LEU A 74 -9.93 -3.67 -1.72
N GLU A 75 -10.36 -2.56 -1.11
CA GLU A 75 -11.59 -2.51 -0.31
C GLU A 75 -12.83 -2.99 -1.11
N LYS A 76 -12.79 -2.93 -2.45
CA LYS A 76 -13.92 -3.36 -3.30
C LYS A 76 -13.96 -4.87 -3.52
N TYR A 77 -12.87 -5.58 -3.24
CA TYR A 77 -12.76 -7.04 -3.29
C TYR A 77 -13.19 -7.72 -1.99
N LYS A 78 -13.73 -6.99 -1.01
CA LYS A 78 -14.10 -7.56 0.28
C LYS A 78 -15.30 -8.52 0.17
N GLY A 79 -15.09 -9.72 0.67
CA GLY A 79 -16.12 -10.73 0.91
C GLY A 79 -16.83 -10.56 2.26
N ARG A 80 -17.68 -11.52 2.61
CA ARG A 80 -18.50 -11.50 3.83
C ARG A 80 -17.86 -12.17 5.06
N GLY A 81 -16.65 -12.72 4.96
CA GLY A 81 -16.01 -13.47 6.05
C GLY A 81 -14.48 -13.50 5.99
N TYR A 82 -13.85 -13.74 7.15
CA TYR A 82 -12.40 -13.62 7.35
C TYR A 82 -11.58 -14.63 6.52
N GLY A 83 -11.96 -15.91 6.53
CA GLY A 83 -11.25 -16.97 5.78
C GLY A 83 -11.38 -16.88 4.25
N ASN A 84 -12.12 -15.89 3.74
CA ASN A 84 -12.31 -15.61 2.31
C ASN A 84 -12.36 -14.09 2.08
N TYR A 85 -11.51 -13.34 2.79
CA TYR A 85 -11.65 -11.89 2.89
C TYR A 85 -11.65 -11.18 1.54
N TYR A 86 -10.81 -11.62 0.59
CA TYR A 86 -10.77 -11.08 -0.77
C TYR A 86 -11.30 -12.02 -1.87
N SER A 87 -11.64 -13.27 -1.53
CA SER A 87 -12.15 -14.27 -2.49
C SER A 87 -13.68 -14.29 -2.57
N GLY A 88 -14.38 -13.66 -1.63
CA GLY A 88 -15.85 -13.68 -1.52
C GLY A 88 -16.58 -12.46 -2.11
N SER A 89 -15.93 -11.59 -2.88
CA SER A 89 -16.60 -10.41 -3.45
C SER A 89 -17.62 -10.79 -4.53
N ASN A 90 -18.77 -10.11 -4.55
CA ASN A 90 -19.80 -10.28 -5.59
C ASN A 90 -19.57 -9.35 -6.79
N LEU A 91 -18.31 -9.06 -7.13
CA LEU A 91 -17.98 -8.21 -8.26
C LEU A 91 -18.35 -8.94 -9.56
N ASN A 92 -18.93 -8.20 -10.50
CA ASN A 92 -19.12 -8.71 -11.85
C ASN A 92 -17.93 -8.36 -12.76
N GLN A 93 -17.83 -9.01 -13.92
CA GLN A 93 -16.68 -8.84 -14.83
C GLN A 93 -16.38 -7.39 -15.19
N THR A 94 -17.39 -6.55 -15.40
CA THR A 94 -17.19 -5.13 -15.72
C THR A 94 -16.55 -4.37 -14.55
N GLU A 95 -17.02 -4.63 -13.33
CA GLU A 95 -16.42 -4.01 -12.14
C GLU A 95 -14.98 -4.50 -11.93
N GLU A 96 -14.74 -5.79 -12.14
CA GLU A 96 -13.39 -6.36 -12.06
C GLU A 96 -12.45 -5.73 -13.08
N ASN A 97 -12.90 -5.53 -14.31
CA ASN A 97 -12.11 -4.86 -15.36
C ASN A 97 -11.78 -3.41 -14.99
N ILE A 98 -12.74 -2.67 -14.43
CA ILE A 98 -12.50 -1.28 -13.99
C ILE A 98 -11.50 -1.24 -12.83
N LEU A 99 -11.66 -2.10 -11.82
CA LEU A 99 -10.77 -2.13 -10.67
C LEU A 99 -9.36 -2.57 -11.07
N GLN A 100 -9.25 -3.57 -11.97
CA GLN A 100 -7.98 -4.00 -12.55
C GLN A 100 -7.32 -2.84 -13.31
N ALA A 101 -8.04 -2.18 -14.21
CA ALA A 101 -7.49 -1.06 -14.98
C ALA A 101 -7.07 0.11 -14.07
N GLN A 102 -7.81 0.39 -12.99
CA GLN A 102 -7.42 1.39 -12.00
C GLN A 102 -6.17 0.99 -11.21
N TRP A 103 -6.01 -0.31 -10.89
CA TRP A 103 -4.83 -0.85 -10.22
C TRP A 103 -3.59 -0.73 -11.09
N ASP A 104 -3.68 -1.14 -12.34
CA ASP A 104 -2.58 -1.09 -13.30
C ASP A 104 -2.20 0.35 -13.63
N ALA A 105 -3.17 1.28 -13.60
CA ALA A 105 -2.95 2.70 -13.78
C ALA A 105 -2.44 3.42 -12.52
N LEU A 106 -2.31 2.77 -11.35
CA LEU A 106 -1.84 3.45 -10.13
C LEU A 106 -0.47 4.12 -10.37
N PRO A 107 -0.26 5.36 -9.86
CA PRO A 107 1.04 6.01 -9.94
C PRO A 107 2.15 5.13 -9.37
N ASN A 108 3.37 5.27 -9.90
CA ASN A 108 4.54 4.79 -9.18
C ASN A 108 4.86 5.78 -8.05
N TYR A 109 4.71 5.35 -6.80
CA TYR A 109 4.91 6.21 -5.64
C TYR A 109 6.36 6.29 -5.20
N VAL A 110 7.18 5.30 -5.57
CA VAL A 110 8.61 5.27 -5.28
C VAL A 110 9.41 5.36 -6.59
N GLU A 111 10.67 5.76 -6.48
CA GLU A 111 11.59 5.71 -7.61
C GLU A 111 11.67 4.29 -8.17
N GLU A 112 11.65 4.16 -9.51
CA GLU A 112 11.72 2.87 -10.18
C GLU A 112 13.00 2.11 -9.79
N GLY A 113 12.87 0.81 -9.50
CA GLY A 113 13.96 -0.01 -8.99
C GLY A 113 14.22 0.11 -7.48
N THR A 114 13.50 0.98 -6.76
CA THR A 114 13.60 1.01 -5.28
C THR A 114 12.84 -0.17 -4.67
N ASN A 115 13.58 -1.09 -4.06
CA ASN A 115 13.02 -2.20 -3.32
C ASN A 115 12.57 -1.79 -1.91
N ALA A 116 11.38 -2.23 -1.51
CA ALA A 116 10.89 -2.16 -0.14
C ALA A 116 10.09 -3.43 0.19
N ILE A 117 10.40 -4.05 1.33
CA ILE A 117 9.67 -5.24 1.80
C ILE A 117 8.59 -4.79 2.78
N VAL A 118 7.36 -5.23 2.55
CA VAL A 118 6.24 -4.97 3.46
C VAL A 118 5.94 -6.22 4.27
N ILE A 119 5.86 -6.06 5.59
CA ILE A 119 5.21 -6.99 6.51
C ILE A 119 3.78 -6.49 6.70
N ALA A 120 2.81 -7.25 6.21
CA ALA A 120 1.39 -6.88 6.33
C ALA A 120 0.75 -7.62 7.50
N ASP A 121 0.24 -6.86 8.47
CA ASP A 121 -0.62 -7.38 9.52
C ASP A 121 -2.03 -7.66 8.99
N THR A 122 -2.42 -8.90 9.14
CA THR A 122 -3.70 -9.45 8.71
C THR A 122 -4.44 -10.06 9.88
N SER A 123 -4.07 -9.73 11.12
CA SER A 123 -4.75 -10.17 12.35
C SER A 123 -6.24 -9.77 12.37
N GLY A 124 -7.00 -10.41 13.26
CA GLY A 124 -8.42 -10.10 13.42
C GLY A 124 -8.69 -8.65 13.79
N SER A 125 -7.77 -7.99 14.50
CA SER A 125 -7.89 -6.58 14.86
C SER A 125 -7.76 -5.67 13.64
N MET A 126 -6.98 -6.07 12.63
CA MET A 126 -6.84 -5.34 11.36
C MET A 126 -8.11 -5.39 10.48
N TYR A 127 -9.14 -6.16 10.84
CA TYR A 127 -10.34 -6.33 10.02
C TYR A 127 -10.95 -5.00 9.60
N GLY A 128 -10.97 -4.78 8.28
CA GLY A 128 -11.53 -3.56 7.70
C GLY A 128 -10.49 -2.83 6.88
N ARG A 129 -10.59 -1.50 6.92
CA ARG A 129 -9.65 -0.61 6.23
C ARG A 129 -8.17 -0.83 6.61
N PRO A 130 -7.81 -1.17 7.86
CA PRO A 130 -6.42 -1.41 8.21
C PRO A 130 -5.82 -2.59 7.44
N MET A 131 -6.53 -3.72 7.36
CA MET A 131 -6.09 -4.89 6.58
C MET A 131 -6.07 -4.60 5.07
N ASP A 132 -7.08 -3.86 4.56
CA ASP A 132 -7.07 -3.38 3.16
C ASP A 132 -5.80 -2.56 2.88
N THR A 133 -5.36 -1.75 3.86
CA THR A 133 -4.12 -0.94 3.79
C THR A 133 -2.86 -1.81 3.80
N ALA A 134 -2.75 -2.72 4.76
CA ALA A 134 -1.57 -3.57 4.90
C ALA A 134 -1.36 -4.46 3.66
N VAL A 135 -2.40 -5.18 3.24
CA VAL A 135 -2.32 -6.14 2.12
C VAL A 135 -2.15 -5.42 0.79
N SER A 136 -2.87 -4.32 0.55
CA SER A 136 -2.76 -3.60 -0.73
C SER A 136 -1.36 -3.05 -0.95
N LEU A 137 -0.74 -2.51 0.10
CA LEU A 137 0.61 -1.97 0.01
C LEU A 137 1.65 -3.09 -0.11
N ALA A 138 1.46 -4.20 0.59
CA ALA A 138 2.31 -5.37 0.41
C ALA A 138 2.32 -5.86 -1.04
N ILE A 139 1.14 -6.02 -1.67
CA ILE A 139 1.05 -6.41 -3.07
C ILE A 139 1.64 -5.32 -3.98
N TYR A 140 1.29 -4.05 -3.75
CA TYR A 140 1.75 -2.93 -4.56
C TYR A 140 3.28 -2.83 -4.63
N PHE A 141 3.96 -2.93 -3.48
CA PHE A 141 5.42 -2.92 -3.40
C PHE A 141 6.02 -4.20 -3.95
N ALA A 142 5.48 -5.37 -3.61
CA ALA A 142 5.95 -6.63 -4.14
C ALA A 142 5.93 -6.67 -5.69
N GLN A 143 4.90 -6.10 -6.35
CA GLN A 143 4.86 -6.00 -7.81
C GLN A 143 5.92 -5.08 -8.42
N ARG A 144 6.44 -4.12 -7.65
CA ARG A 144 7.40 -3.09 -8.11
C ARG A 144 8.83 -3.36 -7.66
N ASN A 145 9.00 -4.26 -6.69
CA ASN A 145 10.31 -4.76 -6.33
C ASN A 145 10.93 -5.48 -7.53
N VAL A 146 12.25 -5.39 -7.63
CA VAL A 146 13.07 -5.98 -8.69
C VAL A 146 14.00 -7.06 -8.12
N GLY A 147 14.62 -7.82 -9.01
CA GLY A 147 15.63 -8.83 -8.64
C GLY A 147 15.09 -9.91 -7.72
N ALA A 148 15.89 -10.29 -6.72
CA ALA A 148 15.55 -11.37 -5.78
C ALA A 148 14.33 -11.07 -4.88
N TYR A 149 13.89 -9.82 -4.81
CA TYR A 149 12.74 -9.39 -4.00
C TYR A 149 11.47 -9.15 -4.82
N SER A 150 11.54 -9.33 -6.14
CA SER A 150 10.39 -9.20 -7.05
C SER A 150 9.28 -10.18 -6.67
N GLY A 151 8.07 -9.64 -6.52
CA GLY A 151 6.89 -10.41 -6.16
C GLY A 151 6.86 -10.88 -4.70
N LEU A 152 7.78 -10.43 -3.83
CA LEU A 152 7.86 -10.88 -2.44
C LEU A 152 7.32 -9.83 -1.46
N TRP A 153 6.52 -10.29 -0.51
CA TRP A 153 6.12 -9.58 0.71
C TRP A 153 6.12 -10.56 1.89
N MET A 154 5.98 -10.08 3.12
CA MET A 154 6.06 -10.92 4.33
C MET A 154 4.75 -10.93 5.11
N ASN A 155 4.42 -12.09 5.68
CA ASN A 155 3.33 -12.22 6.65
C ASN A 155 3.71 -11.65 8.03
N PHE A 156 2.74 -11.09 8.75
CA PHE A 156 2.88 -10.72 10.15
C PHE A 156 2.87 -11.98 11.03
N SER A 157 4.06 -12.48 11.34
CA SER A 157 4.26 -13.71 12.10
C SER A 157 5.52 -13.67 12.96
N SER A 158 5.48 -14.39 14.08
CA SER A 158 6.63 -14.72 14.91
C SER A 158 7.67 -15.56 14.15
N ARG A 159 7.23 -16.24 13.08
CA ARG A 159 8.04 -16.98 12.10
C ARG A 159 7.81 -16.37 10.71
N PRO A 160 8.42 -15.21 10.43
CA PRO A 160 8.18 -14.51 9.17
C PRO A 160 8.63 -15.37 7.99
N SER A 161 7.85 -15.30 6.91
CA SER A 161 8.08 -16.01 5.67
C SER A 161 7.66 -15.13 4.49
N TYR A 162 8.25 -15.37 3.32
CA TYR A 162 7.78 -14.67 2.12
C TYR A 162 6.49 -15.29 1.62
N GLN A 163 5.52 -14.42 1.36
CA GLN A 163 4.48 -14.69 0.39
C GLN A 163 4.91 -14.18 -0.99
N THR A 164 4.62 -14.97 -2.00
CA THR A 164 4.91 -14.63 -3.40
C THR A 164 3.61 -14.29 -4.12
N ILE A 165 3.65 -13.23 -4.93
CA ILE A 165 2.55 -12.89 -5.82
C ILE A 165 2.31 -14.03 -6.81
N LYS A 166 1.09 -14.58 -6.79
CA LYS A 166 0.64 -15.64 -7.70
C LYS A 166 -0.60 -15.18 -8.44
N GLY A 167 -0.48 -14.99 -9.75
CA GLY A 167 -1.60 -14.55 -10.61
C GLY A 167 -1.22 -13.36 -11.48
N LYS A 168 -1.97 -13.17 -12.57
CA LYS A 168 -1.77 -12.06 -13.51
C LYS A 168 -2.68 -10.88 -13.21
N THR A 169 -3.88 -11.16 -12.71
CA THR A 169 -4.85 -10.13 -12.33
C THR A 169 -4.86 -9.94 -10.82
N LEU A 170 -5.24 -8.76 -10.35
CA LEU A 170 -5.42 -8.44 -8.95
C LEU A 170 -6.36 -9.45 -8.27
N LYS A 171 -7.46 -9.83 -8.93
CA LYS A 171 -8.37 -10.87 -8.44
C LYS A 171 -7.66 -12.22 -8.19
N GLN A 172 -6.83 -12.66 -9.14
CA GLN A 172 -6.07 -13.90 -9.00
C GLN A 172 -5.05 -13.80 -7.86
N ILE A 173 -4.34 -12.66 -7.78
CA ILE A 173 -3.37 -12.40 -6.71
C ILE A 173 -4.04 -12.48 -5.34
N LEU A 174 -5.17 -11.78 -5.18
CA LEU A 174 -5.94 -11.77 -3.93
C LEU A 174 -6.52 -13.15 -3.57
N SER A 175 -6.93 -13.93 -4.56
CA SER A 175 -7.46 -15.30 -4.34
C SER A 175 -6.38 -16.30 -3.94
N ASN A 176 -5.11 -16.01 -4.25
CA ASN A 176 -3.96 -16.86 -3.94
C ASN A 176 -3.18 -16.40 -2.70
N ILE A 177 -3.68 -15.40 -1.96
CA ILE A 177 -3.10 -15.03 -0.67
C ILE A 177 -3.17 -16.24 0.24
N ASP A 178 -2.04 -16.57 0.85
CA ASP A 178 -1.95 -17.63 1.83
C ASP A 178 -2.30 -17.07 3.20
N TYR A 179 -3.45 -17.50 3.73
CA TYR A 179 -3.93 -17.12 5.07
C TYR A 179 -3.30 -18.01 6.17
N ASP A 180 -2.54 -19.04 5.78
CA ASP A 180 -1.87 -19.93 6.72
C ASP A 180 -0.61 -19.25 7.29
N ASN A 181 -0.23 -19.63 8.52
CA ASN A 181 0.94 -19.10 9.24
C ASN A 181 0.87 -17.62 9.67
N TRP A 182 -0.32 -17.08 9.95
CA TRP A 182 -0.48 -15.74 10.55
C TRP A 182 -0.61 -15.86 12.07
N SER A 183 0.30 -15.26 12.83
CA SER A 183 0.47 -15.55 14.27
C SER A 183 0.19 -14.38 15.21
N GLY A 184 -0.47 -13.31 14.75
CA GLY A 184 -0.86 -12.15 15.56
C GLY A 184 0.31 -11.43 16.26
N SER A 185 1.54 -11.63 15.79
CA SER A 185 2.76 -11.04 16.35
C SER A 185 3.84 -11.01 15.26
N THR A 186 4.86 -10.17 15.41
CA THR A 186 5.95 -10.06 14.43
C THR A 186 7.33 -10.15 15.09
N ASN A 187 8.22 -10.91 14.44
CA ASN A 187 9.64 -10.99 14.81
C ASN A 187 10.51 -10.25 13.79
N CYS A 188 10.88 -9.01 14.14
CA CYS A 188 11.66 -8.14 13.26
C CYS A 188 13.10 -8.61 13.04
N ALA A 189 13.74 -9.22 14.06
CA ALA A 189 15.08 -9.80 13.90
C ALA A 189 15.07 -10.91 12.84
N ALA A 190 14.12 -11.84 12.94
CA ALA A 190 13.96 -12.92 11.96
C ALA A 190 13.60 -12.40 10.56
N ALA A 191 12.83 -11.32 10.45
CA ALA A 191 12.53 -10.69 9.17
C ALA A 191 13.80 -10.11 8.50
N PHE A 192 14.65 -9.43 9.27
CA PHE A 192 15.94 -8.95 8.77
C PHE A 192 16.87 -10.10 8.37
N GLU A 193 16.92 -11.17 9.17
CA GLU A 193 17.69 -12.37 8.81
C GLU A 193 17.20 -12.97 7.50
N LEU A 194 15.89 -13.05 7.29
CA LEU A 194 15.29 -13.56 6.06
C LEU A 194 15.67 -12.69 4.85
N ILE A 195 15.66 -11.35 5.00
CA ILE A 195 16.14 -10.42 3.96
C ILE A 195 17.62 -10.66 3.65
N LEU A 196 18.48 -10.72 4.68
CA LEU A 196 19.92 -10.90 4.51
C LEU A 196 20.25 -12.26 3.88
N ASN A 197 19.63 -13.34 4.35
CA ASN A 197 19.82 -14.68 3.80
C ASN A 197 19.41 -14.74 2.32
N THR A 198 18.34 -14.02 1.94
CA THR A 198 17.91 -13.89 0.54
C THR A 198 18.95 -13.14 -0.28
N ALA A 199 19.54 -12.07 0.25
CA ALA A 199 20.59 -11.31 -0.40
C ALA A 199 21.83 -12.17 -0.66
N ILE A 200 22.30 -12.89 0.36
CA ILE A 200 23.48 -13.76 0.30
C ILE A 200 23.25 -14.90 -0.70
N LYS A 201 22.11 -15.60 -0.60
CA LYS A 201 21.79 -16.76 -1.44
C LYS A 201 21.71 -16.40 -2.92
N ASN A 202 21.20 -15.21 -3.25
CA ASN A 202 20.98 -14.79 -4.63
C ASN A 202 22.05 -13.82 -5.16
N HIS A 203 23.11 -13.55 -4.39
CA HIS A 203 24.15 -12.58 -4.74
C HIS A 203 23.59 -11.21 -5.15
N VAL A 204 22.67 -10.68 -4.35
CA VAL A 204 21.92 -9.47 -4.68
C VAL A 204 22.85 -8.26 -4.79
N PRO A 205 22.80 -7.47 -5.87
CA PRO A 205 23.52 -6.21 -5.98
C PRO A 205 23.10 -5.22 -4.88
N VAL A 206 24.03 -4.42 -4.37
CA VAL A 206 23.77 -3.44 -3.28
C VAL A 206 22.63 -2.47 -3.64
N ASN A 207 22.54 -2.06 -4.91
CA ASN A 207 21.48 -1.17 -5.40
C ASN A 207 20.09 -1.85 -5.48
N GLU A 208 20.02 -3.17 -5.42
CA GLU A 208 18.77 -3.95 -5.36
C GLU A 208 18.42 -4.37 -3.92
N MET A 209 19.22 -4.01 -2.92
CA MET A 209 18.84 -4.27 -1.53
C MET A 209 17.58 -3.47 -1.16
N PRO A 210 16.66 -4.04 -0.35
CA PRO A 210 15.51 -3.30 0.12
C PRO A 210 15.95 -2.10 0.95
N LYS A 211 15.57 -0.89 0.53
CA LYS A 211 15.90 0.34 1.27
C LYS A 211 15.10 0.44 2.58
N SER A 212 13.93 -0.19 2.62
CA SER A 212 13.05 -0.18 3.79
C SER A 212 12.36 -1.51 4.05
N LEU A 213 12.18 -1.79 5.33
CA LEU A 213 11.24 -2.78 5.86
C LEU A 213 10.03 -2.03 6.41
N ILE A 214 8.92 -2.10 5.70
CA ILE A 214 7.67 -1.41 6.04
C ILE A 214 6.79 -2.38 6.83
N ILE A 215 6.35 -1.99 8.03
CA ILE A 215 5.51 -2.84 8.89
C ILE A 215 4.19 -2.11 9.10
N ILE A 216 3.09 -2.69 8.61
CA ILE A 216 1.76 -2.07 8.66
C ILE A 216 0.88 -2.89 9.61
N SER A 217 0.48 -2.29 10.74
CA SER A 217 -0.25 -2.95 11.84
C SER A 217 -1.06 -1.92 12.66
N ASP A 218 -1.96 -2.38 13.54
CA ASP A 218 -2.72 -1.56 14.50
C ASP A 218 -2.03 -1.38 15.86
N MET A 219 -0.74 -1.68 15.91
CA MET A 219 0.15 -1.56 17.08
C MET A 219 0.05 -2.67 18.12
N GLU A 220 -0.23 -3.92 17.76
CA GLU A 220 0.14 -5.08 18.60
C GLU A 220 1.67 -5.31 18.59
N PHE A 221 2.44 -4.27 18.94
CA PHE A 221 3.90 -4.19 18.78
C PHE A 221 4.72 -4.75 19.94
N ASP A 222 4.09 -5.25 21.00
CA ASP A 222 4.77 -5.68 22.23
C ASP A 222 5.88 -6.73 22.01
N TRP A 223 5.96 -7.36 20.83
CA TRP A 223 6.94 -8.39 20.51
C TRP A 223 7.98 -8.06 19.42
N CYS A 224 7.88 -6.96 18.67
CA CYS A 224 8.89 -6.66 17.64
C CYS A 224 10.20 -6.16 18.31
N GLY A 225 11.08 -7.11 18.66
CA GLY A 225 12.43 -6.84 19.18
C GLY A 225 12.63 -6.98 20.69
N GLY A 226 11.59 -7.35 21.45
CA GLY A 226 11.61 -7.26 22.91
C GLY A 226 11.74 -5.81 23.40
N GLN A 227 11.68 -5.60 24.72
CA GLN A 227 11.63 -4.25 25.31
C GLN A 227 12.80 -3.32 24.92
N ASN A 228 13.94 -3.85 24.45
CA ASN A 228 15.18 -3.07 24.32
C ASN A 228 15.71 -2.89 22.88
N TRP A 229 15.02 -3.34 21.82
CA TRP A 229 15.47 -3.19 20.41
C TRP A 229 16.93 -3.64 20.17
N SER A 230 17.43 -4.56 21.00
CA SER A 230 18.87 -4.85 21.13
C SER A 230 19.42 -5.64 19.94
N PHE A 231 18.55 -6.29 19.18
CA PHE A 231 18.91 -7.03 17.98
C PHE A 231 19.36 -6.12 16.81
N TYR A 232 19.00 -4.83 16.83
CA TYR A 232 19.20 -3.96 15.68
C TYR A 232 20.67 -3.75 15.34
N GLU A 233 21.52 -3.46 16.34
CA GLU A 233 22.95 -3.26 16.10
C GLU A 233 23.65 -4.56 15.69
N GLU A 234 23.20 -5.70 16.21
CA GLU A 234 23.68 -7.02 15.79
C GLU A 234 23.35 -7.26 14.31
N MET A 235 22.08 -7.07 13.92
CA MET A 235 21.67 -7.23 12.53
C MET A 235 22.38 -6.23 11.61
N ARG A 236 22.54 -4.98 12.04
CA ARG A 236 23.28 -3.97 11.28
C ARG A 236 24.73 -4.41 11.05
N ALA A 237 25.41 -4.91 12.06
CA ALA A 237 26.76 -5.44 11.93
C ALA A 237 26.81 -6.64 10.97
N ARG A 238 25.81 -7.54 11.03
CA ARG A 238 25.72 -8.68 10.10
C ARG A 238 25.49 -8.24 8.66
N PHE A 239 24.59 -7.29 8.39
CA PHE A 239 24.43 -6.74 7.04
C PHE A 239 25.74 -6.16 6.51
N ALA A 240 26.44 -5.38 7.34
CA ALA A 240 27.72 -4.77 6.98
C ALA A 240 28.82 -5.81 6.68
N GLN A 241 28.85 -6.94 7.39
CA GLN A 241 29.79 -8.04 7.11
C GLN A 241 29.65 -8.61 5.69
N TYR A 242 28.47 -8.52 5.09
CA TYR A 242 28.20 -8.95 3.72
C TYR A 242 28.17 -7.79 2.70
N GLY A 243 28.61 -6.59 3.11
CA GLY A 243 28.67 -5.41 2.24
C GLY A 243 27.31 -4.74 1.98
N TYR A 244 26.31 -5.00 2.82
CA TYR A 244 24.98 -4.42 2.71
C TYR A 244 24.68 -3.42 3.84
N GLU A 245 23.80 -2.48 3.56
CA GLU A 245 23.17 -1.64 4.57
C GLU A 245 21.90 -2.31 5.09
N ILE A 246 21.63 -2.18 6.39
CA ILE A 246 20.38 -2.66 6.98
C ILE A 246 19.22 -1.77 6.50
N PRO A 247 18.08 -2.35 6.05
CA PRO A 247 16.91 -1.57 5.67
C PRO A 247 16.41 -0.69 6.82
N THR A 248 15.98 0.53 6.51
CA THR A 248 15.30 1.37 7.51
C THR A 248 13.92 0.77 7.81
N VAL A 249 13.57 0.68 9.08
CA VAL A 249 12.23 0.23 9.49
C VAL A 249 11.27 1.40 9.42
N VAL A 250 10.18 1.23 8.68
CA VAL A 250 9.08 2.20 8.67
C VAL A 250 7.85 1.52 9.24
N PHE A 251 7.48 1.86 10.47
CA PHE A 251 6.24 1.41 11.07
C PHE A 251 5.10 2.31 10.64
N TRP A 252 4.05 1.72 10.09
CA TRP A 252 2.79 2.39 9.86
C TRP A 252 1.71 1.83 10.79
N GLN A 253 1.31 2.66 11.75
CA GLN A 253 0.08 2.45 12.51
C GLN A 253 -1.16 2.72 11.66
N ALA A 254 -1.77 1.64 11.18
CA ALA A 254 -2.94 1.67 10.32
C ALA A 254 -4.25 1.89 11.10
N GLU A 255 -4.29 1.57 12.39
CA GLU A 255 -5.42 1.87 13.27
C GLU A 255 -4.90 2.24 14.65
N SER A 256 -5.32 3.41 15.17
CA SER A 256 -4.91 3.87 16.49
C SER A 256 -6.00 3.58 17.51
N ARG A 257 -5.85 2.47 18.23
CA ARG A 257 -6.74 2.09 19.33
C ARG A 257 -6.26 2.63 20.68
N HIS A 258 -4.98 2.99 20.76
CA HIS A 258 -4.33 3.55 21.93
C HIS A 258 -3.32 4.63 21.51
N ASP A 259 -3.13 5.66 22.34
CA ASP A 259 -2.11 6.70 22.15
C ASP A 259 -0.72 6.13 22.46
N VAL A 260 -0.19 5.31 21.55
CA VAL A 260 1.12 4.69 21.75
C VAL A 260 2.16 5.28 20.82
N PHE A 261 3.04 6.10 21.40
CA PHE A 261 4.18 6.70 20.72
C PHE A 261 5.37 5.74 20.80
N HIS A 262 5.55 4.93 19.75
CA HIS A 262 6.60 3.90 19.74
C HIS A 262 7.88 4.29 19.01
N ALA A 263 7.98 5.51 18.45
CA ALA A 263 9.29 6.07 18.13
C ALA A 263 9.81 6.76 19.39
N ASP A 264 10.68 6.07 20.13
CA ASP A 264 11.48 6.69 21.19
C ASP A 264 12.92 6.82 20.67
N LYS A 265 13.69 7.79 21.21
CA LYS A 265 15.08 8.09 20.84
C LYS A 265 16.00 6.88 20.83
N ASP A 266 15.61 5.82 21.54
CA ASP A 266 16.37 4.60 21.73
C ASP A 266 16.18 3.57 20.60
N ARG A 267 15.13 3.69 19.77
CA ARG A 267 14.88 2.79 18.62
C ARG A 267 15.55 3.32 17.34
N LYS A 268 16.84 3.01 17.19
CA LYS A 268 17.63 3.40 16.01
C LYS A 268 17.10 2.75 14.73
N GLY A 269 17.15 3.51 13.63
CA GLY A 269 16.74 3.04 12.30
C GLY A 269 15.23 2.87 12.12
N VAL A 270 14.42 3.47 13.01
CA VAL A 270 12.96 3.36 13.00
C VAL A 270 12.31 4.71 12.69
N ILE A 271 11.39 4.72 11.73
CA ILE A 271 10.48 5.82 11.43
C ILE A 271 9.06 5.37 11.77
N LEU A 272 8.34 6.20 12.54
CA LEU A 272 6.92 5.97 12.83
C LEU A 272 6.04 6.89 11.98
N VAL A 273 5.06 6.28 11.32
CA VAL A 273 4.02 6.94 10.54
C VAL A 273 2.66 6.50 11.09
N SER A 274 1.79 7.44 11.43
CA SER A 274 0.48 7.13 12.02
C SER A 274 -0.69 7.82 11.30
N GLY A 275 -1.85 7.16 11.33
CA GLY A 275 -3.10 7.62 10.74
C GLY A 275 -3.45 6.95 9.40
N GLN A 276 -4.61 7.30 8.85
CA GLN A 276 -5.16 6.72 7.61
C GLN A 276 -5.41 7.78 6.53
N SER A 277 -4.63 8.86 6.57
CA SER A 277 -4.82 10.00 5.66
C SER A 277 -3.95 9.91 4.41
N ALA A 278 -4.33 10.63 3.36
CA ALA A 278 -3.49 10.88 2.19
C ALA A 278 -2.12 11.48 2.55
N GLY A 279 -2.07 12.30 3.62
CA GLY A 279 -0.81 12.84 4.14
C GLY A 279 0.06 11.77 4.78
N THR A 280 -0.56 10.82 5.50
CA THR A 280 0.15 9.69 6.10
C THR A 280 0.79 8.81 5.05
N PHE A 281 0.08 8.52 3.95
CA PHE A 281 0.66 7.79 2.82
C PHE A 281 1.85 8.54 2.19
N LYS A 282 1.74 9.86 2.01
CA LYS A 282 2.88 10.67 1.53
C LYS A 282 4.08 10.60 2.47
N ASN A 283 3.85 10.61 3.78
CA ASN A 283 4.91 10.45 4.78
C ASN A 283 5.56 9.07 4.70
N LEU A 284 4.77 7.99 4.54
CA LEU A 284 5.32 6.64 4.30
C LEU A 284 6.26 6.67 3.10
N ILE A 285 5.77 7.15 1.94
CA ILE A 285 6.54 7.18 0.70
C ILE A 285 7.82 8.02 0.86
N GLY A 286 7.71 9.18 1.51
CA GLY A 286 8.84 10.05 1.78
C GLY A 286 9.86 9.45 2.75
N ALA A 287 9.48 8.50 3.60
CA ALA A 287 10.38 7.84 4.56
C ALA A 287 11.21 6.71 3.94
N ILE A 288 10.80 6.16 2.79
CA ILE A 288 11.48 5.01 2.18
C ILE A 288 12.92 5.36 1.83
N GLY A 289 13.85 4.56 2.36
CA GLY A 289 15.29 4.72 2.18
C GLY A 289 15.94 5.91 2.86
N LYS A 290 15.24 6.59 3.77
CA LYS A 290 15.82 7.69 4.57
C LYS A 290 16.13 7.24 5.98
N SER A 291 17.15 7.82 6.60
CA SER A 291 17.33 7.66 8.04
C SER A 291 16.23 8.40 8.82
N PRO A 292 15.93 8.01 10.07
CA PRO A 292 14.95 8.72 10.89
C PRO A 292 15.25 10.21 11.06
N ILE A 293 16.52 10.58 11.17
CA ILE A 293 16.95 11.97 11.31
C ILE A 293 16.73 12.71 9.99
N ASP A 294 17.14 12.15 8.85
CA ASP A 294 16.96 12.83 7.55
C ASP A 294 15.49 13.08 7.24
N PHE A 295 14.64 12.07 7.49
CA PHE A 295 13.20 12.22 7.30
C PHE A 295 12.60 13.26 8.25
N MET A 296 12.98 13.26 9.53
CA MET A 296 12.55 14.28 10.49
C MET A 296 12.96 15.68 10.02
N MET A 297 14.23 15.86 9.64
CA MET A 297 14.78 17.13 9.18
C MET A 297 14.06 17.65 7.93
N GLU A 298 13.72 16.77 6.99
CA GLU A 298 12.91 17.12 5.81
C GLU A 298 11.52 17.64 6.18
N ILE A 299 10.86 17.00 7.15
CA ILE A 299 9.55 17.43 7.61
C ILE A 299 9.63 18.78 8.31
N VAL A 300 10.53 18.95 9.30
CA VAL A 300 10.62 20.19 10.09
C VAL A 300 11.16 21.38 9.30
N ASN A 301 11.97 21.14 8.25
CA ASN A 301 12.44 22.19 7.35
C ASN A 301 11.52 22.42 6.14
N SER A 302 10.38 21.73 6.07
CA SER A 302 9.43 21.96 4.98
C SER A 302 8.79 23.35 5.07
N LYS A 303 8.32 23.87 3.93
CA LYS A 303 7.62 25.17 3.83
C LYS A 303 6.47 25.35 4.84
N ARG A 304 5.88 24.24 5.29
CA ARG A 304 4.80 24.27 6.30
C ARG A 304 5.26 24.86 7.63
N TYR A 305 6.50 24.61 8.02
CA TYR A 305 7.06 25.00 9.32
C TYR A 305 8.04 26.16 9.23
N GLU A 306 8.29 26.71 8.05
CA GLU A 306 9.11 27.92 7.83
C GLU A 306 8.74 29.12 8.73
N PRO A 307 7.46 29.35 9.11
CA PRO A 307 7.11 30.40 10.08
C PRO A 307 7.57 30.13 11.52
N ILE A 308 7.94 28.90 11.87
CA ILE A 308 8.42 28.53 13.21
C ILE A 308 9.92 28.82 13.27
N LYS A 309 10.29 29.92 13.90
CA LYS A 309 11.70 30.31 14.14
C LYS A 309 11.96 30.31 15.64
N VAL A 310 13.14 29.84 16.02
CA VAL A 310 13.64 29.96 17.40
C VAL A 310 14.15 31.40 17.53
N GLU A 311 13.56 32.18 18.44
CA GLU A 311 14.10 33.49 18.86
C GLU A 311 15.34 33.31 19.75
#